data_AF-A0A0J9GZQ1-F1
#
_entry.id   AF-A0A0J9GZQ1-F1
#
_cell.length_a   1.000
_cell.length_b   1.000
_cell.length_c   1.000
_cell.angle_alpha   90.00
_cell.angle_beta   90.00
_cell.angle_gamma   90.00
#
_symmetry.space_group_name_H-M   'P 1'
#
loop_
_entity.id
_entity.type
_entity.pdbx_description
1 polymer ?
#
loop_
_entity_poly.entity_id
_entity_poly.type
_entity_poly.pdbx_seq_one_letter_code
_entity_poly.pdbx_strand_id
1 'polypeptide(L)'
;MHFDRKELGVILGLYGRMVAAGEWRDYGISSLREVAVFAVFRRTAEQPLYRIEKRPRLRNRQGLYSVVAMDGQILKRGHDLKTVLRVLERKLIRAVD
;
A
#
# COMPACT_ATOMS: atom_id res chain seq x y z
N MET A 1 3.47 -0.63 -16.38
CA MET A 1 3.59 -1.53 -15.21
C MET A 1 2.37 -1.32 -14.33
N HIS A 2 1.53 -2.33 -14.08
CA HIS A 2 0.26 -2.12 -13.38
C HIS A 2 -0.01 -3.18 -12.31
N PHE A 3 -0.90 -2.84 -11.38
CA PHE A 3 -1.56 -3.84 -10.55
C PHE A 3 -2.62 -4.57 -11.39
N ASP A 4 -2.69 -5.89 -11.27
CA ASP A 4 -3.75 -6.69 -11.86
C ASP A 4 -5.04 -6.62 -11.02
N ARG A 5 -6.12 -7.18 -11.55
CA ARG A 5 -7.44 -7.16 -10.89
C ARG A 5 -7.43 -7.82 -9.50
N LYS A 6 -6.67 -8.91 -9.31
CA LYS A 6 -6.60 -9.61 -8.02
C LYS A 6 -5.83 -8.78 -7.00
N GLU A 7 -4.71 -8.19 -7.42
CA GLU A 7 -3.92 -7.29 -6.60
C GLU A 7 -4.73 -6.04 -6.18
N LEU A 8 -5.42 -5.41 -7.13
CA LEU A 8 -6.31 -4.28 -6.84
C LEU A 8 -7.45 -4.66 -5.90
N GLY A 9 -8.06 -5.83 -6.08
CA GLY A 9 -9.11 -6.30 -5.17
C GLY A 9 -8.63 -6.42 -3.72
N VAL A 10 -7.39 -6.89 -3.50
CA VAL A 10 -6.80 -6.98 -2.16
C VAL A 10 -6.52 -5.58 -1.58
N ILE A 11 -5.92 -4.69 -2.38
CA ILE A 11 -5.58 -3.32 -1.95
C ILE A 11 -6.84 -2.52 -1.64
N LEU A 12 -7.84 -2.55 -2.53
CA LEU A 12 -9.11 -1.84 -2.37
C LEU A 12 -9.94 -2.41 -1.21
N GLY A 13 -9.86 -3.71 -0.95
CA GLY A 13 -10.48 -4.32 0.22
C GLY A 13 -9.91 -3.79 1.54
N LEU A 14 -8.58 -3.62 1.63
CA LEU A 14 -7.95 -2.95 2.77
C LEU A 14 -8.36 -1.48 2.84
N TYR A 15 -8.31 -0.78 1.71
CA TYR A 15 -8.71 0.63 1.61
C TYR A 15 -10.11 0.86 2.17
N GLY A 16 -11.09 0.06 1.75
CA GLY A 16 -12.48 0.17 2.24
C GLY A 16 -12.60 0.03 3.75
N ARG A 17 -11.85 -0.90 4.38
CA ARG A 17 -11.82 -1.03 5.85
C ARG A 17 -11.22 0.20 6.54
N MET A 18 -10.15 0.76 5.98
CA MET A 18 -9.50 1.94 6.53
C MET A 18 -10.34 3.22 6.37
N VAL A 19 -11.10 3.33 5.27
CA VAL A 19 -12.08 4.41 5.08
C VAL A 19 -13.23 4.27 6.10
N ALA A 20 -13.74 3.05 6.30
CA ALA A 20 -14.79 2.79 7.28
C ALA A 20 -14.36 3.12 8.72
N ALA A 21 -13.07 2.96 9.03
CA ALA A 21 -12.47 3.37 10.30
C ALA A 21 -12.14 4.88 10.38
N GLY A 22 -12.34 5.66 9.30
CA GLY A 22 -12.02 7.09 9.25
C GLY A 22 -10.53 7.42 9.11
N GLU A 23 -9.68 6.42 8.89
CA GLU A 23 -8.23 6.57 8.80
C GLU A 23 -7.78 7.10 7.44
N TRP A 24 -8.38 6.61 6.36
CA TRP A 24 -8.03 6.98 4.98
C TRP A 24 -9.18 7.70 4.30
N ARG A 25 -8.87 8.59 3.37
CA ARG A 25 -9.88 9.41 2.67
C ARG A 25 -9.77 9.38 1.16
N ASP A 26 -8.56 9.21 0.64
CA ASP A 26 -8.32 9.24 -0.81
C ASP A 26 -7.16 8.30 -1.19
N TYR A 27 -7.07 7.98 -2.48
CA TYR A 27 -5.98 7.22 -3.05
C TYR A 27 -5.62 7.66 -4.47
N GLY A 28 -4.37 7.43 -4.84
CA GLY A 28 -3.86 7.66 -6.19
C GLY A 28 -3.19 6.41 -6.73
N ILE A 29 -3.39 6.12 -8.01
CA ILE A 29 -2.70 5.02 -8.70
C ILE A 29 -1.78 5.60 -9.75
N SER A 30 -0.49 5.25 -9.68
CA SER A 30 0.51 5.66 -10.65
C SER A 30 1.20 4.44 -11.23
N SER A 31 1.35 4.42 -12.55
CA SER A 31 1.95 3.32 -13.28
C SER A 31 3.22 3.80 -13.96
N LEU A 32 4.30 3.83 -13.20
CA LEU A 32 5.61 4.30 -13.69
C LEU A 32 6.34 3.20 -14.46
N ARG A 33 7.44 3.58 -15.10
CA ARG A 33 8.26 2.66 -15.92
C ARG A 33 8.68 1.40 -15.14
N GLU A 34 9.10 1.56 -13.89
CA GLU A 34 9.68 0.46 -13.10
C GLU A 34 8.82 0.01 -11.91
N VAL A 35 7.83 0.81 -11.53
CA VAL A 35 7.03 0.60 -10.32
C VAL A 35 5.58 1.00 -10.57
N ALA A 36 4.66 0.13 -10.14
CA ALA A 36 3.27 0.54 -9.94
C ALA A 36 3.09 0.95 -8.48
N VAL A 37 2.42 2.08 -8.24
CA VAL A 37 2.25 2.69 -6.92
C VAL A 37 0.76 2.88 -6.66
N PHE A 38 0.31 2.43 -5.50
CA PHE A 38 -0.97 2.79 -4.91
C PHE A 38 -0.67 3.65 -3.68
N ALA A 39 -0.92 4.94 -3.78
CA ALA A 39 -0.69 5.93 -2.74
C ALA A 39 -1.98 6.16 -1.95
N VAL A 40 -1.92 6.18 -0.62
CA VAL A 40 -3.07 6.46 0.25
C VAL A 40 -2.88 7.77 1.00
N PHE A 41 -3.97 8.52 1.15
CA PHE A 41 -3.96 9.85 1.73
C PHE A 41 -4.94 9.92 2.90
N ARG A 42 -4.51 10.60 3.98
CA ARG A 42 -5.38 10.93 5.13
C ARG A 42 -6.21 12.18 4.86
N ARG A 43 -5.67 13.12 4.06
CA ARG A 43 -6.33 14.36 3.63
C ARG A 43 -5.93 14.68 2.19
N THR A 44 -6.81 15.38 1.47
CA THR A 44 -6.55 15.84 0.10
C THR A 44 -5.37 16.83 0.09
N ALA A 45 -4.46 16.69 -0.88
CA ALA A 45 -3.26 17.53 -1.10
C ALA A 45 -2.09 17.38 -0.09
N GLU A 46 -2.08 16.36 0.77
CA GLU A 46 -0.92 16.02 1.60
C GLU A 46 0.01 14.99 0.92
N GLN A 47 1.22 14.81 1.48
CA GLN A 47 2.07 13.69 1.11
C GLN A 47 1.35 12.36 1.42
N PRO A 48 1.54 11.32 0.59
CA PRO A 48 0.89 10.05 0.84
C PRO A 48 1.37 9.44 2.16
N LEU A 49 0.41 9.04 3.00
CA LEU A 49 0.65 8.42 4.29
C LEU A 49 1.41 7.10 4.12
N TYR A 50 0.96 6.32 3.14
CA TYR A 50 1.62 5.09 2.71
C TYR A 50 1.62 4.97 1.19
N ARG A 51 2.60 4.25 0.66
CA ARG A 51 2.65 3.81 -0.73
C ARG A 51 2.82 2.30 -0.78
N ILE A 52 1.92 1.63 -1.47
CA ILE A 52 2.04 0.22 -1.81
C ILE A 52 2.68 0.17 -3.20
N GLU A 53 3.84 -0.47 -3.29
CA GLU A 53 4.62 -0.53 -4.52
C GLU A 53 4.72 -1.96 -5.05
N LYS A 54 4.66 -2.10 -6.39
CA LYS A 54 4.95 -3.34 -7.11
C LYS A 54 6.15 -3.13 -8.04
N ARG A 55 7.24 -3.86 -7.80
CA ARG A 55 8.50 -3.76 -8.55
C ARG A 55 8.93 -5.13 -9.11
N PRO A 56 8.56 -5.51 -10.34
CA PRO A 56 8.88 -6.84 -10.87
C PRO A 56 10.36 -7.16 -11.00
N ARG A 57 11.24 -6.16 -11.14
CA ARG A 57 12.70 -6.35 -11.12
C ARG A 57 13.18 -6.99 -9.81
N LEU A 58 12.41 -6.84 -8.72
CA LEU A 58 12.71 -7.41 -7.40
C LEU A 58 11.95 -8.70 -7.10
N ARG A 59 11.12 -9.20 -8.02
CA ARG A 59 10.28 -10.40 -7.82
C ARG A 59 11.07 -11.61 -7.34
N ASN A 60 12.24 -11.86 -7.91
CA ASN A 60 13.09 -13.01 -7.58
C ASN A 60 14.27 -12.63 -6.65
N ARG A 61 14.21 -11.44 -6.04
CA ARG A 61 15.26 -10.92 -5.14
C ARG A 61 14.67 -10.66 -3.76
N GLN A 62 14.40 -9.39 -3.46
CA GLN A 62 13.96 -8.95 -2.13
C GLN A 62 12.44 -9.06 -1.93
N GLY A 63 11.67 -9.23 -3.02
CA GLY A 63 10.21 -9.27 -2.97
C GLY A 63 9.56 -8.34 -3.99
N LEU A 64 8.45 -8.79 -4.56
CA LEU A 64 7.69 -8.06 -5.57
C LEU A 64 6.99 -6.81 -5.02
N TYR A 65 6.55 -6.85 -3.77
CA TYR A 65 5.73 -5.81 -3.15
C TYR A 65 6.42 -5.17 -1.96
N SER A 66 6.14 -3.88 -1.72
CA SER A 66 6.50 -3.20 -0.48
C SER A 66 5.47 -2.18 -0.04
N VAL A 67 5.41 -1.93 1.26
CA VAL A 67 4.73 -0.78 1.87
C VAL A 67 5.79 0.20 2.33
N VAL A 68 5.64 1.45 1.89
CA VAL A 68 6.55 2.57 2.19
C VAL A 68 5.77 3.62 2.98
N ALA A 69 6.35 4.13 4.07
CA ALA A 69 5.80 5.23 4.86
C ALA A 69 6.10 6.59 4.22
N MET A 70 5.50 7.64 4.78
CA MET A 70 5.64 9.02 4.33
C MET A 70 7.10 9.50 4.24
N ASP A 71 7.95 9.08 5.18
CA ASP A 71 9.38 9.41 5.26
C ASP A 71 10.26 8.56 4.30
N GLY A 72 9.66 7.68 3.51
CA GLY A 72 10.38 6.76 2.63
C GLY A 72 10.82 5.45 3.31
N GLN A 73 10.55 5.26 4.60
CA GLN A 73 10.87 4.00 5.29
C GLN A 73 10.05 2.84 4.72
N ILE A 74 10.71 1.73 4.38
CA ILE A 74 10.03 0.49 4.01
C ILE A 74 9.53 -0.19 5.28
N LEU A 75 8.22 -0.20 5.50
CA LEU A 75 7.60 -0.86 6.65
C LEU A 75 7.58 -2.37 6.49
N LYS A 76 7.37 -2.85 5.26
CA LYS A 76 7.39 -4.27 4.92
C LYS A 76 7.69 -4.47 3.44
N ARG A 77 8.40 -5.55 3.11
CA ARG A 77 8.66 -6.03 1.75
C ARG A 77 8.50 -7.55 1.69
N GLY A 78 8.05 -8.07 0.54
CA GLY A 78 7.87 -9.51 0.34
C GLY A 78 7.27 -9.89 -1.01
N HIS A 79 7.12 -11.20 -1.24
CA HIS A 79 6.59 -11.76 -2.49
C HIS A 79 5.06 -11.89 -2.50
N ASP A 80 4.43 -11.93 -1.32
CA ASP A 80 2.98 -12.03 -1.17
C ASP A 80 2.39 -10.69 -0.74
N LEU A 81 1.44 -10.19 -1.53
CA LEU A 81 0.82 -8.88 -1.31
C LEU A 81 0.05 -8.84 0.02
N LYS A 82 -0.75 -9.87 0.32
CA LYS A 82 -1.57 -9.90 1.55
C LYS A 82 -0.69 -9.82 2.80
N THR A 83 0.40 -10.60 2.83
CA THR A 83 1.36 -10.62 3.94
C THR A 83 2.04 -9.27 4.11
N VAL A 84 2.41 -8.60 3.02
CA VAL A 84 3.02 -7.27 3.06
C VAL A 84 2.04 -6.23 3.64
N LEU A 85 0.75 -6.30 3.29
CA LEU A 85 -0.26 -5.34 3.74
C LEU A 85 -0.66 -5.48 5.21
N ARG A 86 -0.42 -6.63 5.87
CA ARG A 86 -0.71 -6.83 7.30
C ARG A 86 -0.05 -5.81 8.22
N VAL A 87 1.04 -5.18 7.79
CA VAL A 87 1.71 -4.11 8.57
C VAL A 87 0.80 -2.89 8.78
N LEU A 88 -0.12 -2.63 7.83
CA LEU A 88 -1.08 -1.54 7.91
C LEU A 88 -2.28 -1.94 8.77
N GLU A 89 -2.75 -3.18 8.67
CA GLU A 89 -3.85 -3.71 9.48
C GLU A 89 -3.53 -3.74 10.97
N ARG A 90 -2.29 -4.10 11.34
CA ARG A 90 -1.85 -4.08 12.74
C ARG A 90 -1.84 -2.68 13.36
N LYS A 91 -1.61 -1.65 12.55
CA LYS A 91 -1.69 -0.25 13.01
C LYS A 91 -3.13 0.17 13.28
N LEU A 92 -4.09 -0.32 12.48
CA LEU A 92 -5.51 -0.09 12.73
C LEU A 92 -5.93 -0.65 14.09
N ILE A 93 -5.53 -1.88 14.42
CA ILE A 93 -5.86 -2.51 15.71
C ILE A 93 -5.36 -1.66 16.89
N ARG A 94 -4.19 -1.03 16.78
CA ARG A 94 -3.62 -0.18 17.84
C ARG A 94 -4.23 1.21 17.94
N ALA A 95 -4.98 1.66 16.94
CA ALA A 95 -5.56 3.01 16.92
C ALA A 95 -6.95 3.08 17.59
N VAL A 96 -7.52 1.92 17.96
CA VAL A 96 -8.89 1.78 18.49
C VAL A 96 -8.90 1.55 20.02
N ASP A 97 -7.77 1.77 20.71
CA ASP A 97 -7.67 1.72 22.18
C ASP A 97 -7.51 3.14 22.78
#